data_AF-A0A183JR56-F1
#
_entry.id   AF-A0A183JR56-F1
#
_cell.length_a   1.000
_cell.length_b   1.000
_cell.length_c   1.000
_cell.angle_alpha   90.00
_cell.angle_beta   90.00
_cell.angle_gamma   90.00
#
_symmetry.space_group_name_H-M   'P 1'
#
loop_
_entity.id
_entity.type
_entity.pdbx_description
1 polymer ?
#
loop_
_entity_poly.entity_id
_entity_poly.type
_entity_poly.pdbx_seq_one_letter_code
_entity_poly.pdbx_strand_id
1 'polypeptide(L)'
;RAICVKAVKSHCDKFGKYRKAGEEWLITHEDAEYHICSALEEFVKEVDVTILRVHQFCVVVNPWDENGVPQLGRKLLVRGEKSFFLRPGEYLETGVQDAYILQNDEGLILRAKEQFVDDICGDAISEGDSVKQKCIRRPGDRWMLRGPIEYIPPVEVDVINRRNVIPLDCNEGIYVRNMQTGQVRAVIGEAYMLNQDEELWEKKLPPEVVQLLESNIDPFADRGVRSSPDSVNRLDPTRVVTFRVPHNAAVQIYDYKNKRARVEFGPNLAMLGPDEQFTRLSLSGGKPKKPNVIKSLCLLLGPDFCTDVVIVETADHARLSLQLSYNWVFDVSPSCSAADAAKLFSVPDFVGDACKAIASRVRGTVASVQFDDFHK
;
A
#
# COMPACT_ATOMS: atom_id res chain seq x y z
N ARG A 1 18.36 37.96 27.33
CA ARG A 1 19.50 37.82 26.38
C ARG A 1 20.77 37.67 27.20
N ALA A 2 21.76 36.97 26.67
CA ALA A 2 23.06 36.80 27.31
C ALA A 2 24.17 37.22 26.33
N ILE A 3 25.33 37.60 26.85
CA ILE A 3 26.46 38.02 26.04
C ILE A 3 27.57 36.98 26.16
N CYS A 4 28.11 36.54 25.03
CA CYS A 4 29.28 35.68 24.97
C CYS A 4 30.54 36.54 24.87
N VAL A 5 31.44 36.39 25.84
CA VAL A 5 32.70 37.14 25.95
C VAL A 5 33.87 36.16 25.90
N LYS A 6 34.99 36.60 25.34
CA LYS A 6 36.23 35.85 25.21
C LYS A 6 37.38 36.58 25.91
N ALA A 7 38.22 35.85 26.65
CA ALA A 7 39.42 36.42 27.24
C ALA A 7 40.55 36.53 26.20
N VAL A 8 41.12 37.72 26.01
CA VAL A 8 42.29 37.95 25.15
C VAL A 8 43.57 37.48 25.84
N LYS A 9 43.67 37.68 27.15
CA LYS A 9 44.78 37.23 28.01
C LYS A 9 44.24 36.60 29.29
N SER A 10 45.04 35.75 29.93
CA SER A 10 44.66 35.15 31.22
C SER A 10 44.54 36.24 32.29
N HIS A 11 43.37 36.37 32.89
CA HIS A 11 43.08 37.39 33.91
C HIS A 11 41.95 36.92 34.83
N CYS A 12 41.74 37.64 35.93
CA CYS A 12 40.54 37.47 36.75
C CYS A 12 39.47 38.45 36.26
N ASP A 13 38.29 37.90 35.95
CA ASP A 13 37.12 38.67 35.54
C ASP A 13 36.58 39.51 36.72
N LYS A 14 35.73 40.50 36.45
CA LYS A 14 35.04 41.34 37.44
C LYS A 14 34.22 40.52 38.46
N PHE A 15 33.83 39.30 38.09
CA PHE A 15 33.13 38.35 38.95
C PHE A 15 34.08 37.47 39.82
N GLY A 16 35.38 37.77 39.83
CA GLY A 16 36.37 37.06 40.65
C GLY A 16 36.77 35.67 40.12
N LYS A 17 36.35 35.30 38.91
CA LYS A 17 36.67 34.02 38.29
C LYS A 17 37.92 34.13 37.42
N TYR A 18 38.87 33.20 37.60
CA TYR A 18 40.08 33.14 36.79
C TYR A 18 39.75 32.58 35.40
N ARG A 19 40.06 33.33 34.35
CA ARG A 19 39.85 32.97 32.95
C ARG A 19 41.17 32.80 32.23
N LYS A 20 41.30 31.73 31.45
CA LYS A 20 42.49 31.51 30.61
C LYS A 20 42.37 32.29 29.30
N ALA A 21 43.51 32.65 28.70
CA ALA A 21 43.52 33.24 27.36
C ALA A 21 42.79 32.33 26.35
N GLY A 22 41.86 32.91 25.58
CA GLY A 22 41.02 32.21 24.62
C GLY A 22 39.76 31.55 25.19
N GLU A 23 39.57 31.54 26.51
CA GLU A 23 38.37 30.99 27.15
C GLU A 23 37.15 31.87 26.83
N GLU A 24 36.04 31.23 26.48
CA GLU A 24 34.76 31.88 26.22
C GLU A 24 33.76 31.56 27.34
N TRP A 25 32.97 32.55 27.77
CA TRP A 25 31.90 32.35 28.75
C TRP A 25 30.69 33.24 28.45
N LEU A 26 29.56 32.89 29.06
CA LEU A 26 28.33 33.69 29.03
C LEU A 26 28.24 34.58 30.25
N ILE A 27 27.76 35.79 30.02
CA ILE A 27 27.30 36.73 31.04
C ILE A 27 25.79 36.88 30.84
N THR A 28 25.03 36.53 31.87
CA THR A 28 23.57 36.62 31.86
C THR A 28 23.11 37.89 32.60
N HIS A 29 21.83 38.23 32.47
CA HIS A 29 21.23 39.33 33.22
C HIS A 29 21.22 39.09 34.74
N GLU A 30 21.36 37.84 35.20
CA GLU A 30 21.49 37.52 36.62
C GLU A 30 22.87 37.93 37.17
N ASP A 31 23.90 37.91 36.32
CA ASP A 31 25.26 38.27 36.70
C ASP A 31 25.45 39.80 36.70
N ALA A 32 24.97 40.49 35.66
CA ALA A 32 25.03 41.95 35.54
C ALA A 32 23.96 42.51 34.58
N GLU A 33 23.32 43.63 34.95
CA GLU A 33 22.36 44.35 34.09
C GLU A 33 23.02 44.97 32.86
N TYR A 34 24.25 45.45 33.01
CA TYR A 34 25.08 45.97 31.93
C TYR A 34 26.51 45.48 32.10
N HIS A 35 27.08 44.92 31.03
CA HIS A 35 28.49 44.54 30.99
C HIS A 35 29.27 45.48 30.07
N ILE A 36 30.30 46.10 30.62
CA ILE A 36 31.26 46.89 29.86
C ILE A 36 32.53 46.04 29.72
N CYS A 37 32.82 45.60 28.50
CA CYS A 37 33.99 44.79 28.19
C CYS A 37 35.27 45.52 28.62
N SER A 38 36.13 44.83 29.37
CA SER A 38 37.46 45.32 29.72
C SER A 38 38.42 45.26 28.51
N ALA A 39 39.57 45.92 28.58
CA ALA A 39 40.59 45.84 27.52
C ALA A 39 41.18 44.42 27.32
N LEU A 40 40.92 43.50 28.26
CA LEU A 40 41.35 42.10 28.23
C LEU A 40 40.24 41.13 27.77
N GLU A 41 39.08 41.67 27.43
CA GLU A 41 37.88 40.94 27.03
C GLU A 41 37.45 41.36 25.63
N GLU A 42 37.00 40.40 24.83
CA GLU A 42 36.48 40.61 23.50
C GLU A 42 35.02 40.15 23.44
N PHE A 43 34.13 41.00 22.93
CA PHE A 43 32.75 40.62 22.66
C PHE A 43 32.70 39.69 21.45
N VAL A 44 32.08 38.52 21.59
CA VAL A 44 31.96 37.54 20.50
C VAL A 44 30.58 37.66 19.85
N LYS A 45 29.52 37.43 20.62
CA LYS A 45 28.15 37.40 20.11
C LYS A 45 27.12 37.59 21.22
N GLU A 46 25.94 38.07 20.82
CA GLU A 46 24.73 38.02 21.64
C GLU A 46 24.08 36.63 21.49
N VAL A 47 23.60 36.07 22.61
CA VAL A 47 22.97 34.76 22.68
C VAL A 47 21.55 34.93 23.22
N ASP A 48 20.58 34.57 22.39
CA ASP A 48 19.18 34.55 22.78
C ASP A 48 18.88 33.34 23.67
N VAL A 49 17.86 33.48 24.53
CA VAL A 49 17.44 32.38 25.40
C VAL A 49 16.69 31.35 24.57
N THR A 50 17.08 30.09 24.67
CA THR A 50 16.34 28.98 24.07
C THR A 50 15.24 28.58 25.04
N ILE A 51 13.99 28.69 24.60
CA ILE A 51 12.80 28.37 25.39
C ILE A 51 12.18 27.09 24.81
N LEU A 52 12.13 26.04 25.61
CA LEU A 52 11.33 24.86 25.32
C LEU A 52 10.01 24.90 26.08
N ARG A 53 8.95 24.50 25.39
CA ARG A 53 7.61 24.25 25.94
C ARG A 53 7.46 22.81 26.45
N VAL A 54 6.31 22.48 27.05
CA VAL A 54 6.00 21.13 27.60
C VAL A 54 6.27 20.02 26.57
N HIS A 55 5.69 20.14 25.38
CA HIS A 55 5.74 19.14 24.32
C HIS A 55 6.86 19.41 23.31
N GLN A 56 7.96 19.98 23.77
CA GLN A 56 9.11 20.27 22.92
C GLN A 56 10.37 19.61 23.45
N PHE A 57 11.26 19.29 22.52
CA PHE A 57 12.59 18.78 22.81
C PHE A 57 13.62 19.37 21.86
N CYS A 58 14.88 19.33 22.26
CA CYS A 58 16.00 19.68 21.40
C CYS A 58 17.22 18.82 21.76
N VAL A 59 18.09 18.60 20.77
CA VAL A 59 19.36 17.90 20.96
C VAL A 59 20.50 18.92 20.91
N VAL A 60 21.18 19.07 22.04
CA VAL A 60 22.36 19.94 22.19
C VAL A 60 23.61 19.12 21.88
N VAL A 61 24.42 19.60 20.95
CA VAL A 61 25.71 18.98 20.60
C VAL A 61 26.82 19.69 21.37
N ASN A 62 27.82 18.91 21.81
CA ASN A 62 28.94 19.36 22.64
C ASN A 62 28.54 19.92 24.03
N PRO A 63 27.66 19.24 24.79
CA PRO A 63 27.21 19.73 26.08
C PRO A 63 28.38 19.89 27.05
N TRP A 64 28.34 20.94 27.86
CA TRP A 64 29.31 21.11 28.95
C TRP A 64 29.00 20.17 30.11
N ASP A 65 30.04 19.63 30.74
CA ASP A 65 29.90 18.85 31.96
C ASP A 65 29.77 19.73 33.22
N GLU A 66 29.52 19.10 34.37
CA GLU A 66 29.47 19.79 35.67
C GLU A 66 30.80 20.46 36.05
N ASN A 67 31.92 19.99 35.48
CA ASN A 67 33.26 20.53 35.71
C ASN A 67 33.59 21.74 34.83
N GLY A 68 32.69 22.12 33.93
CA GLY A 68 32.88 23.25 33.03
C GLY A 68 33.77 22.94 31.82
N VAL A 69 33.77 21.70 31.33
CA VAL A 69 34.50 21.26 30.15
C VAL A 69 33.53 20.84 29.04
N PRO A 70 33.68 21.35 27.80
CA PRO A 70 32.83 20.95 26.68
C PRO A 70 33.12 19.50 26.26
N GLN A 71 32.08 18.65 26.21
CA GLN A 71 32.21 17.26 25.75
C GLN A 71 32.02 17.16 24.24
N LEU A 72 33.10 17.37 23.50
CA LEU A 72 33.09 17.36 22.02
C LEU A 72 32.55 16.02 21.48
N GLY A 73 31.59 16.10 20.56
CA GLY A 73 30.96 14.96 19.89
C GLY A 73 29.81 14.31 20.66
N ARG A 74 29.64 14.62 21.95
CA ARG A 74 28.49 14.10 22.72
C ARG A 74 27.23 14.90 22.38
N LYS A 75 26.08 14.22 22.47
CA LYS A 75 24.76 14.80 22.28
C LYS A 75 23.95 14.67 23.57
N LEU A 76 23.23 15.72 23.94
CA LEU A 76 22.36 15.77 25.10
C LEU A 76 20.93 16.08 24.66
N LEU A 77 20.01 15.18 24.98
CA LEU A 77 18.58 15.42 24.81
C LEU A 77 18.06 16.28 25.97
N VAL A 78 17.52 17.45 25.64
CA VAL A 78 16.81 18.31 26.58
C VAL A 78 15.33 18.29 26.22
N ARG A 79 14.48 17.96 27.20
CA ARG A 79 13.02 17.87 27.04
C ARG A 79 12.27 18.59 28.16
N GLY A 80 11.04 19.01 27.86
CA GLY A 80 10.12 19.67 28.80
C GLY A 80 10.36 21.17 28.93
N GLU A 81 9.55 21.83 29.75
CA GLU A 81 9.61 23.28 29.96
C GLU A 81 10.94 23.69 30.60
N LYS A 82 11.82 24.25 29.78
CA LYS A 82 13.13 24.76 30.20
C LYS A 82 13.51 25.98 29.38
N SER A 83 14.00 27.01 30.06
CA SER A 83 14.68 28.14 29.45
C SER A 83 16.16 28.05 29.77
N PHE A 84 17.01 27.98 28.74
CA PHE A 84 18.46 27.96 28.94
C PHE A 84 19.20 28.71 27.83
N PHE A 85 20.44 29.10 28.12
CA PHE A 85 21.35 29.67 27.13
C PHE A 85 22.31 28.59 26.63
N LEU A 86 22.58 28.58 25.33
CA LEU A 86 23.58 27.69 24.74
C LEU A 86 24.97 28.17 25.11
N ARG A 87 25.78 27.30 25.75
CA ARG A 87 27.14 27.63 26.14
C ARG A 87 28.07 27.80 24.93
N PRO A 88 29.21 28.48 25.08
CA PRO A 88 30.19 28.58 24.01
C PRO A 88 30.60 27.19 23.51
N GLY A 89 30.54 26.98 22.19
CA GLY A 89 30.79 25.68 21.55
C GLY A 89 29.59 24.73 21.47
N GLU A 90 28.49 25.01 22.18
CA GLU A 90 27.23 24.29 22.03
C GLU A 90 26.44 24.81 20.84
N TYR A 91 25.75 23.89 20.16
CA TYR A 91 24.77 24.23 19.14
C TYR A 91 23.65 23.19 19.11
N LEU A 92 22.49 23.59 18.59
CA LEU A 92 21.36 22.69 18.40
C LEU A 92 21.53 21.95 17.08
N GLU A 93 21.36 20.62 17.09
CA GLU A 93 21.51 19.81 15.87
C GLU A 93 20.43 20.14 14.82
N THR A 94 19.19 20.25 15.27
CA THR A 94 17.98 20.38 14.43
C THR A 94 17.03 21.48 14.94
N GLY A 95 17.52 22.33 15.85
CA GLY A 95 16.70 23.34 16.52
C GLY A 95 15.78 22.76 17.60
N VAL A 96 14.74 23.51 17.96
CA VAL A 96 13.66 23.07 18.86
C VAL A 96 12.62 22.32 18.03
N GLN A 97 12.30 21.10 18.43
CA GLN A 97 11.32 20.23 17.78
C GLN A 97 10.14 19.98 18.71
N ASP A 98 8.97 19.74 18.13
CA ASP A 98 7.80 19.29 18.86
C ASP A 98 7.85 17.76 19.06
N ALA A 99 7.37 17.30 20.21
CA ALA A 99 7.23 15.88 20.53
C ALA A 99 6.23 15.21 19.57
N TYR A 100 6.45 13.93 19.28
CA TYR A 100 5.56 13.17 18.42
C TYR A 100 4.35 12.70 19.22
N ILE A 101 3.21 13.34 19.01
CA ILE A 101 1.94 12.94 19.60
C ILE A 101 1.27 11.96 18.63
N LEU A 102 1.22 10.67 19.01
CA LEU A 102 0.60 9.62 18.20
C LEU A 102 -0.82 9.36 18.69
N GLN A 103 -1.75 9.33 17.74
CA GLN A 103 -3.14 8.92 17.97
C GLN A 103 -3.28 7.38 17.88
N ASN A 104 -4.46 6.85 18.21
CA ASN A 104 -4.73 5.40 18.19
C ASN A 104 -4.52 4.77 16.79
N ASP A 105 -4.73 5.55 15.73
CA ASP A 105 -4.61 5.16 14.34
C ASP A 105 -3.24 5.51 13.72
N GLU A 106 -2.28 5.93 14.54
CA GLU A 106 -0.95 6.34 14.10
C GLU A 106 0.15 5.51 14.76
N GLY A 107 1.25 5.36 14.02
CA GLY A 107 2.47 4.76 14.51
C GLY A 107 3.71 5.37 13.89
N LEU A 108 4.85 5.17 14.55
CA LEU A 108 6.16 5.56 14.06
C LEU A 108 7.01 4.33 13.83
N ILE A 109 7.72 4.33 12.71
CA ILE A 109 8.81 3.39 12.49
C ILE A 109 10.10 4.04 12.94
N LEU A 110 10.72 3.41 13.91
CA LEU A 110 11.96 3.83 14.54
C LEU A 110 13.10 2.93 14.08
N ARG A 111 14.32 3.48 14.08
CA ARG A 111 15.56 2.74 13.83
C ARG A 111 16.62 3.13 14.83
N ALA A 112 17.27 2.13 15.41
CA ALA A 112 18.40 2.34 16.30
C ALA A 112 19.66 2.72 15.48
N LYS A 113 20.30 3.84 15.83
CA LYS A 113 21.64 4.22 15.34
C LYS A 113 22.74 3.55 16.14
N GLU A 114 22.54 3.47 17.46
CA GLU A 114 23.49 2.91 18.41
C GLU A 114 22.81 1.85 19.27
N GLN A 115 23.61 1.04 19.98
CA GLN A 115 23.07 0.07 20.92
C GLN A 115 22.61 0.79 22.18
N PHE A 116 21.34 0.61 22.56
CA PHE A 116 20.82 1.16 23.81
C PHE A 116 19.75 0.22 24.41
N VAL A 117 19.43 0.47 25.68
CA VAL A 117 18.36 -0.23 26.39
C VAL A 117 17.13 0.65 26.30
N ASP A 118 16.10 0.13 25.63
CA ASP A 118 14.83 0.81 25.48
C ASP A 118 13.90 0.39 26.64
N ASP A 119 13.48 1.39 27.41
CA ASP A 119 12.56 1.25 28.53
C ASP A 119 11.08 1.25 28.09
N ILE A 120 10.81 1.51 26.80
CA ILE A 120 9.47 1.60 26.19
C ILE A 120 9.22 0.38 25.29
N CYS A 121 9.55 -0.84 25.76
CA CYS A 121 9.07 -2.04 25.11
C CYS A 121 7.77 -2.50 25.77
N GLY A 122 6.66 -2.28 25.07
CA GLY A 122 5.38 -2.89 25.36
C GLY A 122 4.49 -2.71 24.14
N ASP A 123 4.25 -3.79 23.40
CA ASP A 123 3.15 -3.83 22.46
C ASP A 123 1.87 -3.60 23.27
N ALA A 124 1.20 -2.47 23.04
CA ALA A 124 -0.03 -2.08 23.73
C ALA A 124 -1.23 -2.95 23.29
N ILE A 125 -1.13 -4.27 23.45
CA ILE A 125 -2.19 -5.24 23.14
C ILE A 125 -2.51 -6.14 24.35
N SER A 126 -1.65 -6.23 25.36
CA SER A 126 -2.03 -6.89 26.62
C SER A 126 -2.61 -5.86 27.59
N GLU A 127 -3.93 -5.71 27.57
CA GLU A 127 -4.67 -5.10 28.69
C GLU A 127 -4.34 -5.88 29.97
N GLY A 128 -3.72 -5.19 30.92
CA GLY A 128 -3.33 -5.74 32.21
C GLY A 128 -1.82 -5.90 32.35
N ASP A 129 -1.23 -4.98 33.11
CA ASP A 129 0.18 -4.95 33.54
C ASP A 129 1.19 -4.55 32.44
N SER A 130 1.41 -3.25 32.31
CA SER A 130 2.49 -2.64 31.53
C SER A 130 3.85 -2.96 32.17
N VAL A 131 4.29 -4.21 32.03
CA VAL A 131 5.66 -4.61 32.28
C VAL A 131 6.50 -3.91 31.24
N LYS A 132 7.19 -2.83 31.64
CA LYS A 132 8.25 -2.19 30.86
C LYS A 132 9.33 -3.23 30.61
N GLN A 133 9.21 -3.98 29.53
CA GLN A 133 10.20 -4.98 29.19
C GLN A 133 11.41 -4.22 28.67
N LYS A 134 12.54 -4.27 29.39
CA LYS A 134 13.78 -3.68 28.88
C LYS A 134 14.21 -4.48 27.66
N CYS A 135 14.19 -3.87 26.48
CA CYS A 135 14.69 -4.51 25.26
C CYS A 135 16.01 -3.87 24.85
N ILE A 136 16.98 -4.72 24.50
CA ILE A 136 18.27 -4.26 24.00
C ILE A 136 18.12 -4.10 22.49
N ARG A 137 18.12 -2.85 22.02
CA ARG A 137 18.09 -2.52 20.59
C ARG A 137 19.51 -2.49 20.06
N ARG A 138 19.78 -3.15 18.94
CA ARG A 138 21.06 -3.13 18.24
C ARG A 138 21.04 -2.09 17.12
N PRO A 139 22.21 -1.57 16.72
CA PRO A 139 22.31 -0.67 15.58
C PRO A 139 21.66 -1.28 14.33
N GLY A 140 20.76 -0.54 13.69
CA GLY A 140 20.02 -0.97 12.50
C GLY A 140 18.68 -1.64 12.79
N ASP A 141 18.40 -2.07 14.02
CA ASP A 141 17.11 -2.66 14.39
C ASP A 141 16.00 -1.64 14.13
N ARG A 142 14.92 -2.12 13.49
CA ARG A 142 13.72 -1.33 13.23
C ARG A 142 12.61 -1.83 14.12
N TRP A 143 11.85 -0.91 14.71
CA TRP A 143 10.63 -1.27 15.40
C TRP A 143 9.51 -0.27 15.15
N MET A 144 8.28 -0.71 15.39
CA MET A 144 7.10 0.13 15.32
C MET A 144 6.65 0.55 16.71
N LEU A 145 6.38 1.83 16.89
CA LEU A 145 5.69 2.37 18.06
C LEU A 145 4.25 2.72 17.65
N ARG A 146 3.25 2.27 18.39
CA ARG A 146 1.83 2.57 18.14
C ARG A 146 1.32 3.56 19.19
N GLY A 147 0.44 4.47 18.78
CA GLY A 147 -0.27 5.34 19.73
C GLY A 147 -1.33 4.59 20.56
N PRO A 148 -1.95 5.27 21.55
CA PRO A 148 -1.81 6.68 21.87
C PRO A 148 -0.62 6.94 22.82
N ILE A 149 0.40 7.66 22.35
CA ILE A 149 1.57 7.99 23.18
C ILE A 149 2.23 9.27 22.69
N GLU A 150 2.75 10.06 23.64
CA GLU A 150 3.70 11.14 23.34
C GLU A 150 5.12 10.56 23.34
N TYR A 151 5.78 10.62 22.19
CA TYR A 151 7.12 10.08 21.99
C TYR A 151 8.13 11.17 21.69
N ILE A 152 9.21 11.18 22.47
CA ILE A 152 10.39 12.01 22.22
C ILE A 152 11.54 11.05 21.91
N PRO A 153 12.09 11.06 20.69
CA PRO A 153 13.16 10.15 20.31
C PRO A 153 14.42 10.42 21.14
N PRO A 154 15.01 9.38 21.77
CA PRO A 154 16.34 9.50 22.36
C PRO A 154 17.40 9.65 21.27
N VAL A 155 18.60 10.07 21.67
CA VAL A 155 19.71 10.42 20.76
C VAL A 155 20.11 9.25 19.85
N GLU A 156 20.00 8.05 20.39
CA GLU A 156 20.36 6.79 19.75
C GLU A 156 19.34 6.33 18.71
N VAL A 157 18.20 7.02 18.56
CA VAL A 157 17.07 6.59 17.72
C VAL A 157 16.76 7.59 16.61
N ASP A 158 16.46 7.06 15.44
CA ASP A 158 15.98 7.79 14.27
C ASP A 158 14.50 7.50 14.03
N VAL A 159 13.72 8.54 13.75
CA VAL A 159 12.35 8.39 13.26
C VAL A 159 12.41 8.29 11.74
N ILE A 160 12.08 7.13 11.18
CA ILE A 160 12.13 6.92 9.72
C ILE A 160 10.84 7.43 9.09
N ASN A 161 9.70 6.83 9.45
CA ASN A 161 8.41 7.10 8.83
C ASN A 161 7.31 7.16 9.88
N ARG A 162 6.34 8.06 9.65
CA ARG A 162 5.01 8.00 10.29
C ARG A 162 4.09 7.13 9.44
N ARG A 163 3.33 6.26 10.09
CA ARG A 163 2.36 5.36 9.47
C ARG A 163 1.00 5.58 10.08
N ASN A 164 -0.02 5.49 9.24
CA ASN A 164 -1.40 5.58 9.65
C ASN A 164 -2.09 4.25 9.34
N VAL A 165 -3.14 3.93 10.09
CA VAL A 165 -4.03 2.81 9.77
C VAL A 165 -4.67 3.07 8.41
N ILE A 166 -4.69 2.05 7.55
CA ILE A 166 -5.43 2.08 6.29
C ILE A 166 -6.83 1.55 6.60
N PRO A 167 -7.88 2.37 6.50
CA PRO A 167 -9.24 1.90 6.69
C PRO A 167 -9.62 0.98 5.52
N LEU A 168 -10.04 -0.24 5.83
CA LEU A 168 -10.50 -1.23 4.86
C LEU A 168 -11.90 -1.69 5.24
N ASP A 169 -12.81 -1.69 4.28
CA ASP A 169 -14.15 -2.26 4.41
C ASP A 169 -14.13 -3.78 4.19
N CYS A 170 -15.22 -4.48 4.52
CA CYS A 170 -15.36 -5.94 4.40
C CYS A 170 -15.09 -6.48 2.98
N ASN A 171 -15.32 -5.66 1.96
CA ASN A 171 -15.11 -5.98 0.55
C ASN A 171 -13.84 -5.35 -0.05
N GLU A 172 -13.01 -4.73 0.79
CA GLU A 172 -11.76 -4.11 0.39
C GLU A 172 -10.57 -4.78 1.07
N GLY A 173 -9.42 -4.68 0.42
CA GLY A 173 -8.18 -5.18 0.98
C GLY A 173 -6.96 -4.53 0.35
N ILE A 174 -5.79 -4.82 0.92
CA ILE A 174 -4.48 -4.41 0.41
C ILE A 174 -3.57 -5.62 0.28
N TYR A 175 -2.66 -5.56 -0.69
CA TYR A 175 -1.55 -6.51 -0.74
C TYR A 175 -0.38 -6.01 0.08
N VAL A 176 0.09 -6.86 0.99
CA VAL A 176 1.19 -6.56 1.89
C VAL A 176 2.31 -7.55 1.62
N ARG A 177 3.53 -7.02 1.44
CA ARG A 177 4.74 -7.80 1.30
C ARG A 177 5.63 -7.61 2.52
N ASN A 178 6.11 -8.71 3.07
CA ASN A 178 7.13 -8.70 4.11
C ASN A 178 8.52 -8.54 3.46
N MET A 179 9.29 -7.57 3.92
CA MET A 179 10.63 -7.23 3.43
C MET A 179 11.71 -8.23 3.86
N GLN A 180 11.53 -8.89 5.00
CA GLN A 180 12.47 -9.89 5.49
C GLN A 180 12.26 -11.25 4.81
N THR A 181 11.01 -11.71 4.73
CA THR A 181 10.68 -13.04 4.18
C THR A 181 10.37 -13.01 2.69
N GLY A 182 10.05 -11.85 2.13
CA GLY A 182 9.57 -11.68 0.76
C GLY A 182 8.14 -12.18 0.55
N GLN A 183 7.46 -12.69 1.59
CA GLN A 183 6.12 -13.26 1.47
C GLN A 183 5.09 -12.16 1.23
N VAL A 184 4.25 -12.38 0.21
CA VAL A 184 3.11 -11.51 -0.10
C VAL A 184 1.82 -12.15 0.38
N ARG A 185 0.95 -11.36 1.00
CA ARG A 185 -0.39 -11.76 1.44
C ARG A 185 -1.41 -10.65 1.15
N ALA A 186 -2.68 -11.01 1.06
CA ALA A 186 -3.79 -10.07 1.02
C ALA A 186 -4.38 -9.94 2.43
N VAL A 187 -4.58 -8.71 2.90
CA VAL A 187 -5.31 -8.39 4.13
C VAL A 187 -6.63 -7.75 3.72
N ILE A 188 -7.75 -8.29 4.20
CA ILE A 188 -9.11 -7.97 3.71
C ILE A 188 -10.02 -7.77 4.91
N GLY A 189 -10.90 -6.77 4.86
CA GLY A 189 -12.03 -6.63 5.76
C GLY A 189 -11.75 -6.10 7.17
N GLU A 190 -10.52 -5.71 7.46
CA GLU A 190 -10.12 -5.13 8.74
C GLU A 190 -9.20 -3.93 8.53
N ALA A 191 -9.37 -2.88 9.34
CA ALA A 191 -8.48 -1.73 9.29
C ALA A 191 -7.06 -2.17 9.66
N TYR A 192 -6.11 -1.98 8.74
CA TYR A 192 -4.77 -2.56 8.87
C TYR A 192 -3.69 -1.49 8.91
N MET A 193 -2.77 -1.63 9.85
CA MET A 193 -1.58 -0.79 9.96
C MET A 193 -0.36 -1.63 9.57
N LEU A 194 0.38 -1.19 8.55
CA LEU A 194 1.56 -1.91 8.07
C LEU A 194 2.66 -1.93 9.13
N ASN A 195 3.21 -3.11 9.43
CA ASN A 195 4.31 -3.29 10.39
C ASN A 195 5.67 -2.80 9.84
N GLN A 196 6.67 -2.67 10.72
CA GLN A 196 8.02 -2.18 10.37
C GLN A 196 8.69 -2.88 9.17
N ASP A 197 8.38 -4.16 8.97
CA ASP A 197 8.95 -5.04 7.95
C ASP A 197 7.97 -5.26 6.80
N GLU A 198 6.88 -4.50 6.73
CA GLU A 198 5.85 -4.63 5.72
C GLU A 198 5.82 -3.39 4.82
N GLU A 199 5.62 -3.65 3.52
CA GLU A 199 5.36 -2.64 2.49
C GLU A 199 4.10 -3.00 1.70
N LEU A 200 3.47 -1.99 1.10
CA LEU A 200 2.39 -2.21 0.13
C LEU A 200 2.99 -2.83 -1.13
N TRP A 201 2.33 -3.86 -1.65
CA TRP A 201 2.78 -4.56 -2.84
C TRP A 201 1.87 -4.32 -4.03
N GLU A 202 2.46 -3.94 -5.16
CA GLU A 202 1.72 -3.71 -6.39
C GLU A 202 1.53 -5.02 -7.16
N LYS A 203 0.27 -5.44 -7.34
CA LYS A 203 -0.07 -6.60 -8.14
C LYS A 203 -0.01 -6.25 -9.62
N LYS A 204 0.88 -6.91 -10.36
CA LYS A 204 0.97 -6.77 -11.82
C LYS A 204 -0.06 -7.67 -12.50
N LEU A 205 -0.99 -7.07 -13.22
CA LEU A 205 -1.98 -7.76 -14.04
C LEU A 205 -1.70 -7.53 -15.54
N PRO A 206 -2.09 -8.47 -16.42
CA PRO A 206 -2.06 -8.23 -17.87
C PRO A 206 -2.91 -7.01 -18.26
N PRO A 207 -2.46 -6.16 -19.20
CA PRO A 207 -3.16 -4.92 -19.54
C PRO A 207 -4.56 -5.16 -20.09
N GLU A 208 -4.80 -6.29 -20.78
CA GLU A 208 -6.13 -6.67 -21.26
C GLU A 208 -7.11 -6.94 -20.10
N VAL A 209 -6.62 -7.52 -18.99
CA VAL A 209 -7.46 -7.79 -17.81
C VAL A 209 -7.77 -6.51 -17.07
N VAL A 210 -6.77 -5.62 -16.93
CA VAL A 210 -6.97 -4.28 -16.34
C VAL A 210 -8.01 -3.50 -17.14
N GLN A 211 -7.91 -3.51 -18.47
CA GLN A 211 -8.90 -2.86 -19.33
C GLN A 211 -10.31 -3.43 -19.11
N LEU A 212 -10.46 -4.75 -18.96
CA LEU A 212 -11.76 -5.38 -18.70
C LEU A 212 -12.31 -5.02 -17.31
N LEU A 213 -11.46 -4.95 -16.29
CA LEU A 213 -11.83 -4.53 -14.94
C LEU A 213 -12.24 -3.06 -14.88
N GLU A 214 -11.48 -2.18 -15.54
CA GLU A 214 -11.75 -0.74 -15.61
C GLU A 214 -12.97 -0.42 -16.45
N SER A 215 -13.23 -1.22 -17.49
CA SER A 215 -14.37 -0.99 -18.37
C SER A 215 -15.72 -1.12 -17.63
N ASN A 216 -15.77 -1.89 -16.53
CA ASN A 216 -16.96 -2.13 -15.70
C ASN A 216 -18.24 -2.33 -16.52
N ILE A 217 -18.10 -2.93 -17.72
CA ILE A 217 -19.19 -3.17 -18.65
C ILE A 217 -19.99 -4.32 -18.08
N ASP A 218 -21.28 -4.12 -17.82
CA ASP A 218 -22.16 -5.21 -17.44
C ASP A 218 -22.25 -6.19 -18.63
N PRO A 219 -21.77 -7.44 -18.47
CA PRO A 219 -21.79 -8.45 -19.54
C PRO A 219 -23.21 -8.79 -20.04
N PHE A 220 -24.24 -8.42 -19.28
CA PHE A 220 -25.63 -8.65 -19.60
C PHE A 220 -26.29 -7.41 -20.24
N ALA A 221 -26.17 -6.23 -19.61
CA ALA A 221 -26.86 -5.03 -20.06
C ALA A 221 -26.18 -4.31 -21.25
N ASP A 222 -24.84 -4.34 -21.33
CA ASP A 222 -24.08 -3.47 -22.24
C ASP A 222 -23.48 -4.18 -23.46
N ARG A 223 -23.99 -5.36 -23.83
CA ARG A 223 -23.52 -6.15 -25.00
C ARG A 223 -23.53 -5.40 -26.35
N GLY A 224 -24.14 -4.22 -26.42
CA GLY A 224 -24.21 -3.36 -27.61
C GLY A 224 -23.71 -1.93 -27.41
N VAL A 225 -23.36 -1.51 -26.19
CA VAL A 225 -22.94 -0.14 -25.92
C VAL A 225 -21.42 -0.09 -25.96
N ARG A 226 -20.86 0.49 -27.03
CA ARG A 226 -19.46 0.96 -27.02
C ARG A 226 -19.40 2.22 -26.17
N SER A 227 -19.56 2.08 -24.86
CA SER A 227 -19.41 3.21 -23.94
C SER A 227 -17.99 3.76 -24.08
N SER A 228 -17.87 5.09 -24.17
CA SER A 228 -16.57 5.74 -24.07
C SER A 228 -15.98 5.44 -22.69
N PRO A 229 -14.65 5.24 -22.58
CA PRO A 229 -13.97 4.90 -21.34
C PRO A 229 -13.84 6.12 -20.40
N ASP A 230 -14.92 6.90 -20.23
CA ASP A 230 -14.89 8.19 -19.54
C ASP A 230 -15.10 8.10 -18.02
N SER A 231 -15.34 6.90 -17.47
CA SER A 231 -15.26 6.65 -16.04
C SER A 231 -13.91 6.03 -15.69
N VAL A 232 -12.85 6.84 -15.72
CA VAL A 232 -11.48 6.39 -15.41
C VAL A 232 -11.32 6.22 -13.89
N ASN A 233 -11.98 5.23 -13.30
CA ASN A 233 -11.57 4.69 -12.02
C ASN A 233 -10.32 3.85 -12.27
N ARG A 234 -9.15 4.51 -12.25
CA ARG A 234 -7.86 3.81 -12.36
C ARG A 234 -7.76 2.80 -11.23
N LEU A 235 -7.54 1.54 -11.59
CA LEU A 235 -7.34 0.49 -10.62
C LEU A 235 -6.06 0.78 -9.81
N ASP A 236 -6.19 0.92 -8.50
CA ASP A 236 -5.02 0.99 -7.61
C ASP A 236 -4.38 -0.40 -7.51
N PRO A 237 -3.14 -0.60 -8.01
CA PRO A 237 -2.50 -1.91 -8.03
C PRO A 237 -2.13 -2.43 -6.64
N THR A 238 -2.11 -1.57 -5.61
CA THR A 238 -1.81 -1.96 -4.23
C THR A 238 -3.01 -2.54 -3.49
N ARG A 239 -4.23 -2.24 -3.97
CA ARG A 239 -5.47 -2.75 -3.42
C ARG A 239 -5.80 -4.12 -3.98
N VAL A 240 -6.49 -4.92 -3.17
CA VAL A 240 -6.97 -6.24 -3.59
C VAL A 240 -7.92 -6.07 -4.76
N VAL A 241 -7.61 -6.77 -5.84
CA VAL A 241 -8.39 -6.68 -7.07
C VAL A 241 -9.68 -7.46 -6.88
N THR A 242 -10.80 -6.75 -6.97
CA THR A 242 -12.13 -7.31 -6.81
C THR A 242 -12.90 -7.27 -8.13
N PHE A 243 -13.76 -8.27 -8.35
CA PHE A 243 -14.63 -8.35 -9.52
C PHE A 243 -16.00 -8.85 -9.08
N ARG A 244 -17.05 -8.08 -9.40
CA ARG A 244 -18.44 -8.47 -9.10
C ARG A 244 -18.90 -9.45 -10.17
N VAL A 245 -19.11 -10.70 -9.80
CA VAL A 245 -19.61 -11.72 -10.72
C VAL A 245 -21.11 -11.51 -10.94
N PRO A 246 -21.58 -11.27 -12.19
CA PRO A 246 -23.01 -11.10 -12.47
C PRO A 246 -23.85 -12.32 -12.10
N HIS A 247 -25.17 -12.12 -11.99
CA HIS A 247 -26.11 -13.23 -11.85
C HIS A 247 -25.98 -14.20 -13.03
N ASN A 248 -26.12 -15.51 -12.78
CA ASN A 248 -25.96 -16.57 -13.77
C ASN A 248 -24.65 -16.49 -14.55
N ALA A 249 -23.58 -16.03 -13.90
CA ALA A 249 -22.24 -16.02 -14.45
C ALA A 249 -21.28 -16.81 -13.55
N ALA A 250 -20.18 -17.26 -14.15
CA ALA A 250 -19.07 -17.88 -13.44
C ALA A 250 -17.76 -17.22 -13.85
N VAL A 251 -16.83 -17.08 -12.92
CA VAL A 251 -15.48 -16.59 -13.17
C VAL A 251 -14.49 -17.67 -12.75
N GLN A 252 -13.48 -17.90 -13.60
CA GLN A 252 -12.38 -18.78 -13.27
C GLN A 252 -11.18 -17.97 -12.79
N ILE A 253 -10.65 -18.37 -11.65
CA ILE A 253 -9.48 -17.78 -11.00
C ILE A 253 -8.41 -18.87 -10.91
N TYR A 254 -7.22 -18.57 -11.40
CA TYR A 254 -6.09 -19.50 -11.38
C TYR A 254 -5.04 -19.04 -10.37
N ASP A 255 -4.75 -19.88 -9.38
CA ASP A 255 -3.65 -19.70 -8.44
C ASP A 255 -2.36 -20.28 -9.02
N TYR A 256 -1.39 -19.41 -9.31
CA TYR A 256 -0.10 -19.80 -9.90
C TYR A 256 0.83 -20.50 -8.90
N LYS A 257 0.69 -20.22 -7.60
CA LYS A 257 1.53 -20.80 -6.56
C LYS A 257 1.12 -22.24 -6.27
N ASN A 258 -0.18 -22.47 -6.08
CA ASN A 258 -0.71 -23.80 -5.81
C ASN A 258 -1.06 -24.59 -7.09
N LYS A 259 -1.02 -23.96 -8.26
CA LYS A 259 -1.42 -24.52 -9.56
C LYS A 259 -2.85 -25.08 -9.53
N ARG A 260 -3.77 -24.36 -8.88
CA ARG A 260 -5.17 -24.75 -8.73
C ARG A 260 -6.06 -23.69 -9.35
N ALA A 261 -7.05 -24.13 -10.12
CA ALA A 261 -8.13 -23.27 -10.59
C ALA A 261 -9.30 -23.39 -9.63
N ARG A 262 -9.90 -22.26 -9.25
CA ARG A 262 -11.20 -22.20 -8.58
C ARG A 262 -12.18 -21.43 -9.44
N VAL A 263 -13.45 -21.78 -9.33
CA VAL A 263 -14.54 -21.15 -10.05
C VAL A 263 -15.48 -20.53 -9.05
N GLU A 264 -15.75 -19.25 -9.22
CA GLU A 264 -16.68 -18.49 -8.38
C GLU A 264 -17.95 -18.23 -9.18
N PHE A 265 -19.10 -18.63 -8.62
CA PHE A 265 -20.42 -18.39 -9.22
C PHE A 265 -21.01 -17.08 -8.70
N GLY A 266 -21.72 -16.38 -9.57
CA GLY A 266 -22.48 -15.18 -9.21
C GLY A 266 -23.75 -15.52 -8.43
N PRO A 267 -24.28 -14.57 -7.62
CA PRO A 267 -23.85 -13.19 -7.46
C PRO A 267 -22.90 -12.99 -6.26
N ASN A 268 -21.63 -13.36 -6.40
CA ASN A 268 -20.60 -13.17 -5.38
C ASN A 268 -19.50 -12.19 -5.86
N LEU A 269 -18.80 -11.59 -4.90
CA LEU A 269 -17.61 -10.77 -5.16
C LEU A 269 -16.37 -11.68 -5.19
N ALA A 270 -15.73 -11.77 -6.34
CA ALA A 270 -14.46 -12.46 -6.48
C ALA A 270 -13.31 -11.53 -6.06
N MET A 271 -12.53 -11.94 -5.06
CA MET A 271 -11.32 -11.24 -4.61
C MET A 271 -10.08 -12.07 -4.94
N LEU A 272 -9.11 -11.45 -5.62
CA LEU A 272 -7.87 -12.14 -6.00
C LEU A 272 -6.86 -12.15 -4.85
N GLY A 273 -6.33 -13.32 -4.53
CA GLY A 273 -5.09 -13.47 -3.75
C GLY A 273 -3.87 -12.93 -4.50
N PRO A 274 -2.69 -12.82 -3.85
CA PRO A 274 -1.47 -12.28 -4.46
C PRO A 274 -1.03 -13.03 -5.73
N ASP A 275 -1.06 -14.35 -5.67
CA ASP A 275 -0.62 -15.27 -6.74
C ASP A 275 -1.76 -15.72 -7.67
N GLU A 276 -2.97 -15.19 -7.48
CA GLU A 276 -4.14 -15.54 -8.29
C GLU A 276 -4.33 -14.59 -9.48
N GLN A 277 -4.82 -15.08 -10.62
CA GLN A 277 -5.25 -14.24 -11.75
C GLN A 277 -6.58 -14.69 -12.32
N PHE A 278 -7.32 -13.75 -12.91
CA PHE A 278 -8.51 -14.07 -13.69
C PHE A 278 -8.12 -14.75 -15.01
N THR A 279 -8.83 -15.82 -15.34
CA THR A 279 -8.71 -16.44 -16.66
C THR A 279 -9.53 -15.65 -17.67
N ARG A 280 -8.87 -15.09 -18.68
CA ARG A 280 -9.54 -14.38 -19.77
C ARG A 280 -10.26 -15.36 -20.69
N LEU A 281 -11.51 -15.06 -21.01
CA LEU A 281 -12.29 -15.74 -22.04
C LEU A 281 -12.25 -14.97 -23.36
N SER A 282 -12.23 -15.73 -24.46
CA SER A 282 -12.15 -15.20 -25.82
C SER A 282 -13.19 -15.92 -26.66
N LEU A 283 -14.39 -15.34 -26.73
CA LEU A 283 -15.56 -15.94 -27.36
C LEU A 283 -15.76 -15.44 -28.79
N SER A 284 -16.30 -16.31 -29.63
CA SER A 284 -16.71 -15.98 -30.99
C SER A 284 -17.90 -15.02 -31.00
N GLY A 285 -17.81 -13.97 -31.83
CA GLY A 285 -18.83 -12.94 -31.97
C GLY A 285 -19.10 -12.56 -33.42
N GLY A 286 -20.16 -11.77 -33.65
CA GLY A 286 -20.55 -11.31 -34.99
C GLY A 286 -21.45 -12.25 -35.77
N LYS A 287 -21.80 -11.82 -36.99
CA LYS A 287 -22.59 -12.53 -38.01
C LYS A 287 -21.91 -12.32 -39.38
N PRO A 288 -21.24 -13.31 -39.98
CA PRO A 288 -20.98 -14.66 -39.48
C PRO A 288 -20.07 -14.66 -38.24
N LYS A 289 -20.07 -15.77 -37.47
CA LYS A 289 -19.23 -15.91 -36.28
C LYS A 289 -17.74 -15.80 -36.63
N LYS A 290 -17.06 -14.84 -36.01
CA LYS A 290 -15.61 -14.67 -36.07
C LYS A 290 -15.00 -14.99 -34.69
N PRO A 291 -13.88 -15.72 -34.64
CA PRO A 291 -13.21 -16.05 -33.39
C PRO A 291 -12.62 -14.79 -32.73
N ASN A 292 -12.47 -14.83 -31.39
CA ASN A 292 -11.78 -13.81 -30.59
C ASN A 292 -12.36 -12.38 -30.67
N VAL A 293 -13.67 -12.25 -30.90
CA VAL A 293 -14.33 -10.92 -30.98
C VAL A 293 -14.74 -10.43 -29.59
N ILE A 294 -15.27 -11.32 -28.75
CA ILE A 294 -15.78 -10.98 -27.43
C ILE A 294 -14.72 -11.39 -26.40
N LYS A 295 -14.14 -10.43 -25.70
CA LYS A 295 -13.23 -10.66 -24.58
C LYS A 295 -14.01 -10.42 -23.28
N SER A 296 -13.99 -11.38 -22.37
CA SER A 296 -14.72 -11.29 -21.09
C SER A 296 -13.91 -11.94 -19.96
N LEU A 297 -14.17 -11.53 -18.72
CA LEU A 297 -13.66 -12.17 -17.50
C LEU A 297 -14.63 -13.23 -16.94
N CYS A 298 -15.93 -13.10 -17.21
CA CYS A 298 -16.94 -14.03 -16.76
C CYS A 298 -17.58 -14.81 -17.93
N LEU A 299 -17.91 -16.06 -17.67
CA LEU A 299 -18.72 -16.92 -18.52
C LEU A 299 -20.19 -16.77 -18.12
N LEU A 300 -21.05 -16.47 -19.08
CA LEU A 300 -22.49 -16.41 -18.85
C LEU A 300 -23.08 -17.81 -19.02
N LEU A 301 -23.82 -18.27 -18.02
CA LEU A 301 -24.37 -19.63 -17.95
C LEU A 301 -25.74 -19.75 -18.66
N GLY A 302 -26.37 -18.63 -18.98
CA GLY A 302 -27.68 -18.57 -19.64
C GLY A 302 -28.86 -18.51 -18.65
N PRO A 303 -30.10 -18.64 -19.14
CA PRO A 303 -30.49 -18.89 -20.53
C PRO A 303 -30.17 -17.70 -21.44
N ASP A 304 -29.61 -17.99 -22.62
CA ASP A 304 -29.25 -16.97 -23.62
C ASP A 304 -29.34 -17.58 -25.03
N PHE A 305 -29.18 -16.77 -26.07
CA PHE A 305 -29.18 -17.23 -27.45
C PHE A 305 -28.00 -16.69 -28.25
N CYS A 306 -27.50 -17.47 -29.19
CA CYS A 306 -26.48 -17.04 -30.12
C CYS A 306 -26.96 -17.19 -31.56
N THR A 307 -26.68 -16.18 -32.39
CA THR A 307 -27.06 -16.16 -33.80
C THR A 307 -25.85 -16.34 -34.69
N ASP A 308 -25.97 -17.13 -35.77
CA ASP A 308 -24.92 -17.32 -36.77
C ASP A 308 -25.51 -17.29 -38.20
N VAL A 309 -24.65 -17.04 -39.18
CA VAL A 309 -24.98 -17.08 -40.61
C VAL A 309 -24.13 -18.16 -41.25
N VAL A 310 -24.78 -19.25 -41.67
CA VAL A 310 -24.14 -20.42 -42.27
C VAL A 310 -24.47 -20.48 -43.75
N ILE A 311 -23.44 -20.61 -44.58
CA ILE A 311 -23.59 -20.83 -46.02
C ILE A 311 -23.59 -22.35 -46.26
N VAL A 312 -24.64 -22.85 -46.88
CA VAL A 312 -24.85 -24.28 -47.18
C VAL A 312 -25.06 -24.48 -48.68
N GLU A 313 -24.77 -25.68 -49.16
CA GLU A 313 -24.97 -26.10 -50.55
C GLU A 313 -25.82 -27.36 -50.56
N THR A 314 -26.89 -27.38 -51.37
CA THR A 314 -27.78 -28.54 -51.53
C THR A 314 -27.21 -29.55 -52.52
N ALA A 315 -27.85 -30.72 -52.64
CA ALA A 315 -27.48 -31.73 -53.65
C ALA A 315 -27.52 -31.18 -55.10
N ASP A 316 -28.32 -30.14 -55.36
CA ASP A 316 -28.50 -29.51 -56.67
C ASP A 316 -27.57 -28.31 -56.89
N HIS A 317 -26.55 -28.17 -56.05
CA HIS A 317 -25.62 -27.04 -56.06
C HIS A 317 -26.28 -25.67 -55.82
N ALA A 318 -27.46 -25.65 -55.18
CA ALA A 318 -28.08 -24.40 -54.75
C ALA A 318 -27.37 -23.89 -53.48
N ARG A 319 -26.85 -22.67 -53.53
CA ARG A 319 -26.18 -22.02 -52.39
C ARG A 319 -27.18 -21.21 -51.58
N LEU A 320 -27.34 -21.57 -50.31
CA LEU A 320 -28.25 -20.90 -49.39
C LEU A 320 -27.47 -20.25 -48.24
N SER A 321 -27.96 -19.09 -47.80
CA SER A 321 -27.47 -18.41 -46.59
C SER A 321 -28.53 -18.55 -45.50
N LEU A 322 -28.23 -19.36 -44.49
CA LEU A 322 -29.14 -19.64 -43.38
C LEU A 322 -28.74 -18.80 -42.17
N GLN A 323 -29.65 -17.96 -41.71
CA GLN A 323 -29.51 -17.29 -40.42
C GLN A 323 -30.15 -18.17 -39.34
N LEU A 324 -29.32 -18.74 -38.48
CA LEU A 324 -29.74 -19.65 -37.42
C LEU A 324 -29.60 -18.96 -36.06
N SER A 325 -30.53 -19.24 -35.16
CA SER A 325 -30.50 -18.78 -33.77
C SER A 325 -30.57 -20.00 -32.86
N TYR A 326 -29.59 -20.15 -31.98
CA TYR A 326 -29.47 -21.27 -31.07
C TYR A 326 -29.72 -20.78 -29.64
N ASN A 327 -30.76 -21.33 -29.00
CA ASN A 327 -31.00 -21.12 -27.58
C ASN A 327 -30.12 -22.10 -26.80
N TRP A 328 -29.39 -21.59 -25.81
CA TRP A 328 -28.47 -22.40 -25.02
C TRP A 328 -28.55 -22.04 -23.54
N VAL A 329 -28.24 -23.03 -22.72
CA VAL A 329 -28.11 -22.92 -21.27
C VAL A 329 -27.08 -23.94 -20.81
N PHE A 330 -26.23 -23.54 -19.87
CA PHE A 330 -25.34 -24.48 -19.20
C PHE A 330 -26.12 -25.18 -18.09
N ASP A 331 -26.26 -26.49 -18.20
CA ASP A 331 -26.88 -27.31 -17.17
C ASP A 331 -25.87 -27.61 -16.05
N VAL A 332 -25.79 -26.70 -15.08
CA VAL A 332 -24.92 -26.83 -13.90
C VAL A 332 -25.71 -26.48 -12.65
N SER A 333 -25.66 -27.35 -11.65
CA SER A 333 -26.23 -27.08 -10.32
C SER A 333 -25.36 -26.08 -9.55
N PRO A 334 -25.94 -25.09 -8.85
CA PRO A 334 -25.17 -24.11 -8.07
C PRO A 334 -24.28 -24.72 -6.97
N SER A 335 -24.63 -25.92 -6.49
CA SER A 335 -23.90 -26.69 -5.48
C SER A 335 -22.96 -27.73 -6.10
N CYS A 336 -22.38 -27.43 -7.27
CA CYS A 336 -21.54 -28.38 -8.00
C CYS A 336 -20.19 -28.64 -7.31
N SER A 337 -19.61 -29.81 -7.61
CA SER A 337 -18.23 -30.10 -7.22
C SER A 337 -17.26 -29.15 -7.94
N ALA A 338 -16.12 -28.84 -7.32
CA ALA A 338 -15.09 -28.01 -7.95
C ALA A 338 -14.60 -28.58 -9.30
N ALA A 339 -14.63 -29.91 -9.45
CA ALA A 339 -14.28 -30.58 -10.70
C ALA A 339 -15.30 -30.34 -11.80
N ASP A 340 -16.59 -30.32 -11.48
CA ASP A 340 -17.65 -30.04 -12.46
C ASP A 340 -17.68 -28.56 -12.84
N ALA A 341 -17.43 -27.66 -11.90
CA ALA A 341 -17.28 -26.24 -12.19
C ALA A 341 -16.12 -25.97 -13.14
N ALA A 342 -15.00 -26.70 -13.02
CA ALA A 342 -13.86 -26.59 -13.94
C ALA A 342 -14.19 -27.05 -15.37
N LYS A 343 -15.18 -27.94 -15.56
CA LYS A 343 -15.62 -28.38 -16.90
C LYS A 343 -16.22 -27.24 -17.72
N LEU A 344 -16.85 -26.26 -17.08
CA LEU A 344 -17.39 -25.07 -17.74
C LEU A 344 -16.35 -24.31 -18.56
N PHE A 345 -15.10 -24.32 -18.09
CA PHE A 345 -13.98 -23.59 -18.69
C PHE A 345 -13.06 -24.49 -19.52
N SER A 346 -13.41 -25.77 -19.72
CA SER A 346 -12.61 -26.69 -20.52
C SER A 346 -12.62 -26.33 -22.01
N VAL A 347 -13.69 -25.71 -22.49
CA VAL A 347 -13.81 -25.23 -23.86
C VAL A 347 -13.57 -23.71 -23.87
N PRO A 348 -12.48 -23.21 -24.49
CA PRO A 348 -12.11 -21.79 -24.43
C PRO A 348 -13.10 -20.89 -25.21
N ASP A 349 -13.67 -21.41 -26.30
CA ASP A 349 -14.67 -20.71 -27.12
C ASP A 349 -15.88 -21.61 -27.37
N PHE A 350 -16.72 -21.77 -26.33
CA PHE A 350 -17.90 -22.62 -26.43
C PHE A 350 -18.90 -22.16 -27.51
N VAL A 351 -19.01 -20.84 -27.74
CA VAL A 351 -19.91 -20.28 -28.77
C VAL A 351 -19.41 -20.65 -30.16
N GLY A 352 -18.11 -20.49 -30.41
CA GLY A 352 -17.48 -20.85 -31.67
C GLY A 352 -17.58 -22.33 -31.96
N ASP A 353 -17.24 -23.17 -30.98
CA ASP A 353 -17.28 -24.63 -31.13
C ASP A 353 -18.71 -25.15 -31.32
N ALA A 354 -19.69 -24.64 -30.57
CA ALA A 354 -21.10 -24.98 -30.75
C ALA A 354 -21.62 -24.58 -32.15
N CYS A 355 -21.39 -23.34 -32.57
CA CYS A 355 -21.83 -22.87 -33.89
C CYS A 355 -21.14 -23.64 -35.02
N LYS A 356 -19.84 -23.94 -34.89
CA LYS A 356 -19.07 -24.72 -35.87
C LYS A 356 -19.56 -26.16 -35.97
N ALA A 357 -19.85 -26.81 -34.84
CA ALA A 357 -20.36 -28.18 -34.81
C ALA A 357 -21.76 -28.26 -35.43
N ILE A 358 -22.66 -27.33 -35.09
CA ILE A 358 -24.01 -27.27 -35.64
C ILE A 358 -23.96 -26.94 -37.14
N ALA A 359 -23.16 -25.95 -37.55
CA ALA A 359 -22.97 -25.59 -38.96
C ALA A 359 -22.40 -26.76 -39.78
N SER A 360 -21.54 -27.59 -39.20
CA SER A 360 -21.04 -28.82 -39.85
C SER A 360 -22.17 -29.84 -40.07
N ARG A 361 -23.00 -30.07 -39.03
CA ARG A 361 -24.15 -30.99 -39.13
C ARG A 361 -25.19 -30.52 -40.14
N VAL A 362 -25.56 -29.24 -40.09
CA VAL A 362 -26.52 -28.65 -41.05
C VAL A 362 -25.97 -28.74 -42.47
N ARG A 363 -24.71 -28.38 -42.71
CA ARG A 363 -24.08 -28.54 -44.05
C ARG A 363 -24.09 -29.98 -44.54
N GLY A 364 -23.76 -30.94 -43.67
CA GLY A 364 -23.76 -32.36 -44.03
C GLY A 364 -25.15 -32.87 -44.41
N THR A 365 -26.19 -32.50 -43.66
CA THR A 365 -27.57 -32.91 -43.96
C THR A 365 -28.11 -32.21 -45.20
N VAL A 366 -27.93 -30.89 -45.33
CA VAL A 366 -28.43 -30.12 -46.50
C VAL A 366 -27.79 -30.58 -47.81
N ALA A 367 -26.52 -30.97 -47.80
CA ALA A 367 -25.83 -31.49 -48.98
C ALA A 367 -26.43 -32.82 -49.51
N SER A 368 -27.17 -33.55 -48.67
CA SER A 368 -27.85 -34.79 -49.06
C SER A 368 -29.28 -34.58 -49.58
N VAL A 369 -29.83 -33.37 -49.46
CA VAL A 369 -31.24 -33.07 -49.76
C VAL A 369 -31.32 -32.12 -50.96
N GLN A 370 -32.33 -32.30 -51.80
CA GLN A 370 -32.64 -31.44 -52.95
C GLN A 370 -33.14 -30.07 -52.46
N PHE A 371 -33.00 -29.01 -53.28
CA PHE A 371 -33.41 -27.67 -52.84
C PHE A 371 -34.91 -27.57 -52.50
N ASP A 372 -35.78 -28.18 -53.32
CA ASP A 372 -37.23 -28.10 -53.14
C ASP A 372 -37.70 -28.82 -51.86
N ASP A 373 -37.07 -29.95 -51.53
CA ASP A 373 -37.37 -30.72 -50.31
C ASP A 373 -36.88 -30.02 -49.03
N PHE A 374 -35.77 -29.28 -49.12
CA PHE A 374 -35.26 -28.52 -47.98
C PHE A 374 -36.00 -27.19 -47.77
N HIS A 375 -36.57 -26.61 -48.84
CA HIS A 375 -37.29 -25.35 -48.78
C HIS A 375 -38.70 -25.49 -48.19
N LYS A 376 -39.34 -26.64 -48.43
CA LYS A 376 -40.64 -27.01 -47.86
C LYS A 376 -40.50 -27.41 -46.39
#